data_AF-A0A662V8K2-F1
#
_entry.id   AF-A0A662V8K2-F1
#
_cell.length_a   1.000
_cell.length_b   1.000
_cell.length_c   1.000
_cell.angle_alpha   90.00
_cell.angle_beta   90.00
_cell.angle_gamma   90.00
#
_symmetry.space_group_name_H-M   'P 1'
#
loop_
_entity.id
_entity.type
_entity.pdbx_description
1 polymer ?
#
loop_
_entity_poly.entity_id
_entity_poly.type
_entity_poly.pdbx_seq_one_letter_code
_entity_poly.pdbx_strand_id
1 'polypeptide(L)'
;TAVFLTAVDVLNNKVIKLSNDPVTSLVICTAGLENPSCIYGLRKRSQTLSTINVLVVVDCRFSEEGLVDLFRTVTEAKALATIDLGLSCGPYRATGTVSDAIVVSHILRDSGNEVRYAGMATNIGNTIAKLVYQAVCEASYKDLSLGREFKILTGLNLSEIVDIALKAYLKSSIPGIGLDHVKNLIEHELSSVIQDPNVWCFIQCAKCLDALGSVGRIRGLTPQEYVNDSTRIVADEILGIALALYINGWKALFSYYWIERLKAYRALSKIKNLPMFMDDIISSIIGSILSKIYDKLLGN
;
A
#
# COMPACT_ATOMS: atom_id res chain seq x y z
N THR A 1 27.52 19.84 -7.04
CA THR A 1 26.37 19.96 -6.11
C THR A 1 25.18 19.22 -6.68
N ALA A 2 24.56 18.32 -5.93
CA ALA A 2 23.32 17.65 -6.32
C ALA A 2 22.11 18.43 -5.76
N VAL A 3 21.03 18.54 -6.53
CA VAL A 3 19.78 19.18 -6.12
C VAL A 3 18.63 18.23 -6.42
N PHE A 4 17.82 17.95 -5.40
CA PHE A 4 16.56 17.20 -5.55
C PHE A 4 15.38 18.16 -5.56
N LEU A 5 14.46 17.96 -6.50
CA LEU A 5 13.13 18.54 -6.43
C LEU A 5 12.24 17.56 -5.66
N THR A 6 11.49 18.06 -4.68
CA THR A 6 10.60 17.20 -3.89
C THR A 6 9.23 17.82 -3.68
N ALA A 7 8.21 16.95 -3.63
CA ALA A 7 6.82 17.32 -3.39
C ALA A 7 6.46 17.27 -1.89
N VAL A 8 7.41 16.93 -1.03
CA VAL A 8 7.24 16.91 0.43
C VAL A 8 8.06 18.01 1.10
N ASP A 9 7.58 18.48 2.26
CA ASP A 9 8.31 19.47 3.06
C ASP A 9 9.62 18.89 3.59
N VAL A 10 10.75 19.31 3.03
CA VAL A 10 12.09 18.83 3.39
C VAL A 10 12.43 19.11 4.85
N LEU A 11 11.94 20.20 5.44
CA LEU A 11 12.29 20.57 6.81
C LEU A 11 11.74 19.55 7.81
N ASN A 12 10.52 19.08 7.57
CA ASN A 12 9.81 18.18 8.48
C ASN A 12 9.96 16.69 8.08
N ASN A 13 10.05 16.40 6.78
CA ASN A 13 9.93 15.05 6.25
C ASN A 13 11.22 14.43 5.71
N LYS A 14 12.37 15.12 5.81
CA LYS A 14 13.65 14.44 5.57
C LYS A 14 13.92 13.38 6.64
N VAL A 15 14.49 12.27 6.20
CA VAL A 15 15.05 11.24 7.06
C VAL A 15 16.54 11.16 6.79
N ILE A 16 17.33 11.12 7.86
CA ILE A 16 18.77 11.00 7.79
C ILE A 16 19.17 9.73 8.55
N LYS A 17 19.93 8.85 7.89
CA LYS A 17 20.49 7.65 8.49
C LYS A 17 22.02 7.68 8.37
N LEU A 18 22.68 7.24 9.43
CA LEU A 18 24.13 7.17 9.54
C LEU A 18 24.53 5.76 10.00
N SER A 19 25.57 5.20 9.40
CA SER A 19 26.30 4.04 9.93
C SER A 19 27.79 4.33 9.89
N ASN A 20 28.55 3.77 10.84
CA ASN A 20 30.01 3.80 10.84
C ASN A 20 30.65 2.43 10.54
N ASP A 21 29.83 1.40 10.33
CA ASP A 21 30.27 0.02 10.08
C ASP A 21 29.68 -0.50 8.75
N PRO A 22 30.49 -1.02 7.81
CA PRO A 22 31.96 -1.09 7.83
C PRO A 22 32.66 0.23 7.51
N VAL A 23 31.92 1.22 7.00
CA VAL A 23 32.43 2.54 6.59
C VAL A 23 31.37 3.59 6.92
N THR A 24 31.81 4.79 7.30
CA THR A 24 30.92 5.93 7.51
C THR A 24 30.08 6.19 6.27
N SER A 25 28.75 6.04 6.41
CA SER A 25 27.78 6.13 5.33
C SER A 25 26.62 7.01 5.77
N LEU A 26 26.26 7.98 4.93
CA LEU A 26 25.15 8.91 5.12
C LEU A 26 24.09 8.63 4.06
N VAL A 27 22.86 8.42 4.51
CA VAL A 27 21.68 8.34 3.64
C VAL A 27 20.72 9.47 4.01
N ILE A 28 20.29 10.24 3.01
CA ILE A 28 19.22 11.24 3.16
C ILE A 28 18.08 10.86 2.24
N CYS A 29 16.86 10.79 2.78
CA CYS A 29 15.67 10.41 2.03
C CYS A 29 14.53 11.40 2.24
N THR A 30 13.75 11.65 1.19
CA THR A 30 12.41 12.24 1.26
C THR A 30 11.47 11.40 0.41
N ALA A 31 10.26 11.09 0.90
CA ALA A 31 9.33 10.22 0.18
C ALA A 31 7.92 10.79 0.16
N GLY A 32 7.35 10.91 -1.04
CA GLY A 32 5.90 11.04 -1.26
C GLY A 32 5.40 9.83 -2.03
N LEU A 33 4.21 9.31 -1.67
CA LEU A 33 3.67 8.03 -2.19
C LEU A 33 2.39 8.16 -3.03
N GLU A 34 1.95 9.37 -3.40
CA GLU A 34 0.63 9.58 -3.99
C GLU A 34 0.48 9.12 -5.44
N ASN A 35 1.57 9.16 -6.21
CA ASN A 35 1.54 8.88 -7.65
C ASN A 35 2.51 7.74 -7.99
N PRO A 36 2.12 6.48 -7.72
CA PRO A 36 2.95 5.31 -7.95
C PRO A 36 3.22 5.09 -9.44
N SER A 37 4.41 4.57 -9.74
CA SER A 37 4.83 4.21 -11.10
C SER A 37 4.92 2.69 -11.24
N CYS A 38 4.18 2.14 -12.19
CA CYS A 38 4.09 0.69 -12.42
C CYS A 38 4.26 0.35 -13.90
N ILE A 39 4.81 -0.84 -14.18
CA ILE A 39 5.07 -1.33 -15.54
C ILE A 39 3.77 -1.42 -16.37
N TYR A 40 2.68 -1.91 -15.77
CA TYR A 40 1.39 -2.15 -16.43
C TYR A 40 0.28 -1.18 -15.96
N GLY A 41 0.65 -0.08 -15.29
CA GLY A 41 -0.32 0.88 -14.75
C GLY A 41 -0.94 1.77 -15.81
N LEU A 42 -2.27 1.94 -15.78
CA LEU A 42 -2.95 2.97 -16.57
C LEU A 42 -2.44 4.36 -16.13
N ARG A 43 -1.76 5.06 -17.04
CA ARG A 43 -1.40 6.47 -16.85
C ARG A 43 -2.68 7.31 -16.81
N LYS A 44 -3.28 7.49 -15.63
CA LYS A 44 -4.06 8.71 -15.40
C LYS A 44 -3.05 9.85 -15.43
N ARG A 45 -3.26 10.88 -16.26
CA ARG A 45 -2.54 12.15 -16.16
C ARG A 45 -2.89 12.78 -14.81
N SER A 46 -2.28 12.28 -13.73
CA SER A 46 -2.38 12.91 -12.43
C SER A 46 -1.44 14.12 -12.43
N GLN A 47 -1.97 15.27 -12.02
CA GLN A 47 -1.17 16.47 -11.80
C GLN A 47 -0.46 16.45 -10.44
N THR A 48 -0.72 15.44 -9.60
CA THR A 48 -0.06 15.32 -8.29
C THR A 48 1.37 14.81 -8.48
N LEU A 49 2.33 15.67 -8.10
CA LEU A 49 3.74 15.34 -8.04
C LEU A 49 3.99 14.44 -6.83
N SER A 50 4.77 13.39 -7.02
CA SER A 50 5.21 12.48 -5.97
C SER A 50 6.60 11.99 -6.35
N THR A 51 7.51 11.97 -5.36
CA THR A 51 8.90 11.55 -5.58
C THR A 51 9.46 10.88 -4.33
N ILE A 52 10.30 9.87 -4.56
CA ILE A 52 11.19 9.29 -3.56
C ILE A 52 12.62 9.67 -3.97
N ASN A 53 13.23 10.57 -3.20
CA ASN A 53 14.59 11.02 -3.42
C ASN A 53 15.52 10.38 -2.40
N VAL A 54 16.64 9.80 -2.86
CA VAL A 54 17.64 9.17 -2.01
C VAL A 54 19.04 9.70 -2.36
N LEU A 55 19.70 10.31 -1.38
CA LEU A 55 21.13 10.63 -1.42
C LEU A 55 21.89 9.59 -0.60
N VAL A 56 22.96 9.05 -1.16
CA VAL A 56 23.95 8.25 -0.45
C VAL A 56 25.32 8.90 -0.59
N VAL A 57 25.98 9.11 0.54
CA VAL A 57 27.38 9.56 0.61
C VAL A 57 28.16 8.55 1.44
N VAL A 58 29.24 8.02 0.89
CA VAL A 58 30.06 7.00 1.55
C VAL A 58 31.48 7.51 1.73
N ASP A 59 32.04 7.32 2.92
CA ASP A 59 33.37 7.79 3.29
C ASP A 59 34.49 6.80 2.92
N CYS A 60 34.50 6.36 1.67
CA CYS A 60 35.57 5.56 1.08
C CYS A 60 35.66 5.78 -0.42
N ARG A 61 36.82 5.53 -1.04
CA ARG A 61 36.98 5.68 -2.48
C ARG A 61 36.30 4.54 -3.25
N PHE A 62 35.46 4.88 -4.22
CA PHE A 62 34.89 3.93 -5.18
C PHE A 62 35.53 4.11 -6.56
N SER A 63 35.61 3.01 -7.32
CA SER A 63 35.81 3.09 -8.76
C SER A 63 34.51 3.49 -9.48
N GLU A 64 34.59 3.80 -10.77
CA GLU A 64 33.40 4.09 -11.58
C GLU A 64 32.46 2.88 -11.62
N GLU A 65 32.98 1.67 -11.79
CA GLU A 65 32.18 0.45 -11.76
C GLU A 65 31.55 0.20 -10.38
N GLY A 66 32.27 0.54 -9.30
CA GLY A 66 31.76 0.43 -7.94
C GLY A 66 30.62 1.41 -7.64
N LEU A 67 30.68 2.64 -8.19
CA LEU A 67 29.59 3.62 -8.08
C LEU A 67 28.34 3.16 -8.84
N VAL A 68 28.49 2.57 -10.03
CA VAL A 68 27.37 2.01 -10.78
C VAL A 68 26.73 0.83 -10.03
N ASP A 69 27.55 -0.04 -9.43
CA ASP A 69 27.06 -1.13 -8.60
C ASP A 69 26.35 -0.65 -7.33
N LEU A 70 26.85 0.42 -6.71
CA LEU A 70 26.22 1.07 -5.57
C LEU A 70 24.88 1.68 -5.95
N PHE A 71 24.81 2.39 -7.08
CA PHE A 71 23.58 2.96 -7.61
C PHE A 71 22.50 1.90 -7.82
N ARG A 72 22.87 0.74 -8.40
CA ARG A 72 21.97 -0.42 -8.52
C ARG A 72 21.47 -0.88 -7.15
N THR A 73 22.37 -1.07 -6.19
CA THR A 73 22.02 -1.54 -4.84
C THR A 73 21.04 -0.60 -4.12
N VAL A 74 21.27 0.71 -4.23
CA VAL A 74 20.37 1.74 -3.69
C VAL A 74 19.00 1.69 -4.38
N THR A 75 18.98 1.48 -5.70
CA THR A 75 17.74 1.36 -6.49
C THR A 75 16.93 0.13 -6.08
N GLU A 76 17.58 -1.02 -5.93
CA GLU A 76 16.94 -2.28 -5.51
C GLU A 76 16.39 -2.17 -4.08
N ALA A 77 17.16 -1.58 -3.15
CA ALA A 77 16.71 -1.36 -1.78
C ALA A 77 15.48 -0.44 -1.69
N LYS A 78 15.49 0.66 -2.46
CA LYS A 78 14.33 1.57 -2.58
C LYS A 78 13.11 0.84 -3.15
N ALA A 79 13.30 0.07 -4.23
CA ALA A 79 12.21 -0.68 -4.86
C ALA A 79 11.62 -1.75 -3.93
N LEU A 80 12.45 -2.42 -3.13
CA LEU A 80 11.99 -3.36 -2.11
C LEU A 80 11.14 -2.65 -1.05
N ALA A 81 11.60 -1.48 -0.56
CA ALA A 81 10.83 -0.69 0.40
C ALA A 81 9.44 -0.31 -0.15
N THR A 82 9.34 0.13 -1.41
CA THR A 82 8.03 0.48 -1.99
C THR A 82 7.11 -0.72 -2.16
N ILE A 83 7.67 -1.90 -2.45
CA ILE A 83 6.91 -3.16 -2.54
C ILE A 83 6.35 -3.54 -1.17
N ASP A 84 7.18 -3.48 -0.13
CA ASP A 84 6.78 -3.83 1.24
C ASP A 84 5.77 -2.82 1.83
N LEU A 85 5.84 -1.55 1.40
CA LEU A 85 4.84 -0.52 1.71
C LEU A 85 3.52 -0.70 0.94
N GLY A 86 3.40 -1.71 0.07
CA GLY A 86 2.17 -2.01 -0.68
C GLY A 86 1.87 -1.05 -1.83
N LEU A 87 2.84 -0.23 -2.24
CA LEU A 87 2.66 0.78 -3.29
C LEU A 87 2.33 0.11 -4.64
N SER A 88 1.31 0.62 -5.34
CA SER A 88 0.74 -0.08 -6.50
C SER A 88 -0.16 0.79 -7.39
N CYS A 89 -0.36 0.34 -8.62
CA CYS A 89 -1.30 0.89 -9.59
C CYS A 89 -2.40 -0.15 -9.84
N GLY A 90 -3.45 -0.12 -9.03
CA GLY A 90 -4.44 -1.21 -9.00
C GLY A 90 -3.81 -2.48 -8.42
N PRO A 91 -3.82 -3.62 -9.14
CA PRO A 91 -3.17 -4.84 -8.66
C PRO A 91 -1.66 -4.85 -8.91
N TYR A 92 -1.11 -3.99 -9.77
CA TYR A 92 0.30 -4.04 -10.14
C TYR A 92 1.18 -3.32 -9.12
N ARG A 93 2.23 -3.99 -8.62
CA ARG A 93 3.21 -3.38 -7.71
C ARG A 93 3.98 -2.23 -8.37
N ALA A 94 4.31 -1.22 -7.56
CA ALA A 94 5.14 -0.09 -7.94
C ALA A 94 6.55 -0.22 -7.35
N THR A 95 7.56 0.21 -8.11
CA THR A 95 8.97 0.26 -7.65
C THR A 95 9.39 1.66 -7.19
N GLY A 96 8.43 2.59 -7.16
CA GLY A 96 8.69 4.00 -6.99
C GLY A 96 7.50 4.86 -7.40
N THR A 97 7.75 6.14 -7.54
CA THR A 97 6.78 7.12 -8.06
C THR A 97 7.26 7.73 -9.37
N VAL A 98 6.42 8.60 -9.95
CA VAL A 98 6.64 9.13 -11.31
C VAL A 98 7.91 9.98 -11.49
N SER A 99 8.51 10.47 -10.40
CA SER A 99 9.65 11.41 -10.46
C SER A 99 10.75 11.15 -9.41
N ASP A 100 10.97 9.88 -9.06
CA ASP A 100 12.04 9.48 -8.14
C ASP A 100 13.43 9.88 -8.65
N ALA A 101 14.35 10.19 -7.72
CA ALA A 101 15.74 10.44 -8.06
C ALA A 101 16.70 9.82 -7.02
N ILE A 102 17.84 9.33 -7.50
CA ILE A 102 18.88 8.71 -6.67
C ILE A 102 20.21 9.36 -7.01
N VAL A 103 20.96 9.74 -5.98
CA VAL A 103 22.35 10.16 -6.10
C VAL A 103 23.19 9.31 -5.17
N VAL A 104 24.22 8.68 -5.71
CA VAL A 104 25.27 8.01 -4.93
C VAL A 104 26.57 8.77 -5.14
N SER A 105 27.32 8.94 -4.06
CA SER A 105 28.57 9.67 -4.07
C SER A 105 29.51 9.11 -3.02
N HIS A 106 30.78 9.44 -3.18
CA HIS A 106 31.79 9.03 -2.24
C HIS A 106 32.75 10.19 -1.93
N ILE A 107 33.40 10.11 -0.77
CA ILE A 107 34.43 11.06 -0.37
C ILE A 107 35.75 10.64 -1.02
N LEU A 108 36.44 11.60 -1.65
CA LEU A 108 37.78 11.37 -2.18
C LEU A 108 38.74 11.29 -1.00
N ARG A 109 39.31 10.10 -0.79
CA ARG A 109 40.42 9.88 0.15
C ARG A 109 41.67 9.53 -0.65
N ASP A 110 42.78 10.16 -0.28
CA ASP A 110 44.09 9.94 -0.91
C ASP A 110 44.68 8.56 -0.58
N SER A 111 44.19 7.92 0.49
CA SER A 111 44.64 6.62 0.99
C SER A 111 43.47 5.63 1.14
N GLY A 112 43.66 4.40 0.67
CA GLY A 112 42.71 3.29 0.82
C GLY A 112 42.56 2.47 -0.44
N ASN A 113 42.13 1.22 -0.30
CA ASN A 113 41.77 0.40 -1.45
C ASN A 113 40.47 0.91 -2.06
N GLU A 114 40.46 1.04 -3.37
CA GLU A 114 39.29 1.43 -4.14
C GLU A 114 38.24 0.31 -4.12
N VAL A 115 37.01 0.65 -3.73
CA VAL A 115 35.89 -0.28 -3.70
C VAL A 115 35.31 -0.42 -5.11
N ARG A 116 35.32 -1.66 -5.62
CA ARG A 116 34.82 -1.99 -6.97
C ARG A 116 33.44 -2.64 -6.99
N TYR A 117 32.99 -3.17 -5.84
CA TYR A 117 31.73 -3.89 -5.72
C TYR A 117 30.98 -3.43 -4.48
N ALA A 118 29.70 -3.15 -4.66
CA ALA A 118 28.78 -2.62 -3.66
C ALA A 118 27.43 -3.34 -3.66
N GLY A 119 27.33 -4.50 -4.32
CA GLY A 119 26.13 -5.34 -4.29
C GLY A 119 25.69 -5.71 -2.88
N MET A 120 24.41 -6.08 -2.72
CA MET A 120 23.81 -6.42 -1.41
C MET A 120 24.51 -7.55 -0.63
N ALA A 121 25.30 -8.39 -1.29
CA ALA A 121 26.08 -9.46 -0.67
C ALA A 121 27.41 -8.97 -0.05
N THR A 122 27.87 -7.76 -0.40
CA THR A 122 29.07 -7.15 0.19
C THR A 122 28.72 -6.48 1.52
N ASN A 123 29.68 -6.35 2.43
CA ASN A 123 29.44 -5.68 3.73
C ASN A 123 28.97 -4.23 3.53
N ILE A 124 29.64 -3.48 2.66
CA ILE A 124 29.32 -2.07 2.38
C ILE A 124 27.96 -1.93 1.67
N GLY A 125 27.70 -2.75 0.67
CA GLY A 125 26.44 -2.76 -0.08
C GLY A 125 25.26 -3.15 0.78
N ASN A 126 25.41 -4.18 1.62
CA ASN A 126 24.36 -4.62 2.53
C ASN A 126 24.01 -3.55 3.57
N THR A 127 25.02 -2.91 4.17
CA THR A 127 24.82 -1.81 5.12
C THR A 127 24.05 -0.68 4.44
N ILE A 128 24.50 -0.22 3.26
CA ILE A 128 23.85 0.89 2.57
C ILE A 128 22.42 0.51 2.15
N ALA A 129 22.21 -0.70 1.62
CA ALA A 129 20.88 -1.19 1.27
C ALA A 129 19.92 -1.15 2.47
N LYS A 130 20.37 -1.60 3.65
CA LYS A 130 19.59 -1.53 4.90
C LYS A 130 19.26 -0.09 5.29
N LEU A 131 20.24 0.82 5.24
CA LEU A 131 20.03 2.23 5.56
C LEU A 131 19.03 2.88 4.59
N VAL A 132 19.13 2.60 3.30
CA VAL A 132 18.21 3.09 2.27
C VAL A 132 16.80 2.55 2.50
N TYR A 133 16.65 1.23 2.67
CA TYR A 133 15.36 0.61 2.94
C TYR A 133 14.69 1.23 4.16
N GLN A 134 15.42 1.33 5.28
CA GLN A 134 14.90 1.95 6.51
C GLN A 134 14.56 3.42 6.32
N ALA A 135 15.38 4.18 5.59
CA ALA A 135 15.15 5.59 5.35
C ALA A 135 13.89 5.82 4.49
N VAL A 136 13.67 4.99 3.47
CA VAL A 136 12.47 5.06 2.61
C VAL A 136 11.22 4.69 3.40
N CYS A 137 11.26 3.60 4.19
CA CYS A 137 10.15 3.20 5.05
C CYS A 137 9.82 4.29 6.07
N GLU A 138 10.80 4.80 6.82
CA GLU A 138 10.57 5.86 7.81
C GLU A 138 10.07 7.16 7.19
N ALA A 139 10.65 7.57 6.05
CA ALA A 139 10.20 8.78 5.35
C ALA A 139 8.76 8.64 4.85
N SER A 140 8.36 7.43 4.49
CA SER A 140 7.00 7.12 4.05
C SER A 140 6.00 7.15 5.21
N TYR A 141 6.37 6.66 6.39
CA TYR A 141 5.47 6.60 7.55
C TYR A 141 5.22 7.95 8.24
N LYS A 142 6.15 8.91 8.16
CA LYS A 142 6.01 10.22 8.83
C LYS A 142 4.69 10.95 8.53
N ASP A 143 4.23 10.86 7.28
CA ASP A 143 3.00 11.50 6.80
C ASP A 143 1.90 10.48 6.42
N LEU A 144 2.03 9.23 6.90
CA LEU A 144 1.08 8.17 6.56
C LEU A 144 0.00 8.07 7.62
N SER A 145 -1.12 8.76 7.38
CA SER A 145 -2.32 8.54 8.17
C SER A 145 -2.96 7.18 7.84
N LEU A 146 -3.69 6.60 8.80
CA LEU A 146 -4.46 5.35 8.60
C LEU A 146 -5.33 5.40 7.34
N GLY A 147 -6.02 6.52 7.10
CA GLY A 147 -6.86 6.67 5.91
C GLY A 147 -6.06 6.70 4.60
N ARG A 148 -4.83 7.23 4.62
CA ARG A 148 -3.94 7.25 3.45
C ARG A 148 -3.36 5.85 3.19
N GLU A 149 -2.94 5.14 4.23
CA GLU A 149 -2.49 3.74 4.12
C GLU A 149 -3.60 2.84 3.59
N PHE A 150 -4.81 2.98 4.14
CA PHE A 150 -5.99 2.24 3.68
C PHE A 150 -6.24 2.49 2.19
N LYS A 151 -6.13 3.75 1.74
CA LYS A 151 -6.27 4.10 0.32
C LYS A 151 -5.16 3.49 -0.54
N ILE A 152 -3.90 3.48 -0.09
CA ILE A 152 -2.79 2.90 -0.85
C ILE A 152 -3.03 1.41 -1.10
N LEU A 153 -3.49 0.67 -0.08
CA LEU A 153 -3.72 -0.76 -0.19
C LEU A 153 -4.99 -1.08 -0.98
N THR A 154 -6.11 -0.44 -0.65
CA THR A 154 -7.45 -0.78 -1.17
C THR A 154 -7.83 -0.03 -2.45
N GLY A 155 -7.23 1.13 -2.69
CA GLY A 155 -7.60 2.05 -3.77
C GLY A 155 -8.79 2.97 -3.45
N LEU A 156 -9.40 2.88 -2.25
CA LEU A 156 -10.55 3.68 -1.83
C LEU A 156 -10.23 4.56 -0.62
N ASN A 157 -10.75 5.79 -0.60
CA ASN A 157 -10.72 6.61 0.61
C ASN A 157 -11.80 6.14 1.60
N LEU A 158 -11.61 6.40 2.90
CA LEU A 158 -12.60 6.04 3.94
C LEU A 158 -13.98 6.65 3.66
N SER A 159 -14.05 7.89 3.16
CA SER A 159 -15.32 8.53 2.77
C SER A 159 -16.05 7.77 1.67
N GLU A 160 -15.32 7.15 0.74
CA GLU A 160 -15.92 6.34 -0.32
C GLU A 160 -16.52 5.05 0.26
N ILE A 161 -15.87 4.43 1.26
CA ILE A 161 -16.43 3.28 1.97
C ILE A 161 -17.72 3.68 2.69
N VAL A 162 -17.72 4.82 3.38
CA VAL A 162 -18.91 5.36 4.05
C VAL A 162 -20.05 5.56 3.06
N ASP A 163 -19.79 6.18 1.91
CA ASP A 163 -20.80 6.40 0.86
C ASP A 163 -21.36 5.08 0.30
N ILE A 164 -20.51 4.08 0.11
CA ILE A 164 -20.91 2.75 -0.39
C ILE A 164 -21.77 2.03 0.66
N ALA A 165 -21.34 2.04 1.94
CA ALA A 165 -22.09 1.46 3.04
C ALA A 165 -23.45 2.14 3.22
N LEU A 166 -23.52 3.47 3.11
CA LEU A 166 -24.77 4.21 3.19
C LEU A 166 -25.73 3.86 2.04
N LYS A 167 -25.19 3.72 0.81
CA LYS A 167 -25.98 3.25 -0.35
C LYS A 167 -26.52 1.84 -0.16
N ALA A 168 -25.74 0.96 0.45
CA ALA A 168 -26.18 -0.38 0.80
C ALA A 168 -27.28 -0.32 1.87
N TYR A 169 -27.09 0.43 2.95
CA TYR A 169 -28.09 0.62 4.01
C TYR A 169 -29.45 1.10 3.46
N LEU A 170 -29.46 2.03 2.50
CA LEU A 170 -30.69 2.51 1.86
C LEU A 170 -31.52 1.42 1.17
N LYS A 171 -30.94 0.25 0.87
CA LYS A 171 -31.67 -0.90 0.33
C LYS A 171 -32.45 -1.68 1.39
N SER A 172 -32.16 -1.45 2.67
CA SER A 172 -32.83 -2.08 3.82
C SER A 172 -32.84 -1.14 5.03
N SER A 173 -33.30 0.10 4.83
CA SER A 173 -33.30 1.12 5.89
C SER A 173 -34.31 0.81 7.00
N ILE A 174 -33.96 1.16 8.24
CA ILE A 174 -34.89 1.08 9.36
C ILE A 174 -35.80 2.33 9.36
N PRO A 175 -37.14 2.17 9.38
CA PRO A 175 -38.07 3.29 9.42
C PRO A 175 -37.85 4.19 10.64
N GLY A 176 -37.93 5.51 10.45
CA GLY A 176 -37.82 6.49 11.54
C GLY A 176 -36.38 6.86 11.96
N ILE A 177 -35.36 6.25 11.35
CA ILE A 177 -33.95 6.62 11.58
C ILE A 177 -33.47 7.60 10.51
N GLY A 178 -32.90 8.73 10.94
CA GLY A 178 -32.33 9.75 10.04
C GLY A 178 -31.01 9.30 9.40
N LEU A 179 -30.80 9.62 8.12
CA LEU A 179 -29.62 9.20 7.36
C LEU A 179 -28.30 9.79 7.90
N ASP A 180 -28.32 11.02 8.42
CA ASP A 180 -27.13 11.64 9.01
C ASP A 180 -26.67 10.88 10.26
N HIS A 181 -27.61 10.40 11.06
CA HIS A 181 -27.31 9.56 12.21
C HIS A 181 -26.66 8.23 11.79
N VAL A 182 -27.20 7.58 10.75
CA VAL A 182 -26.63 6.34 10.20
C VAL A 182 -25.24 6.57 9.64
N LYS A 183 -25.03 7.67 8.90
CA LYS A 183 -23.71 8.03 8.37
C LYS A 183 -22.67 8.17 9.49
N ASN A 184 -23.01 8.87 10.56
CA ASN A 184 -22.12 9.02 11.72
C ASN A 184 -21.80 7.66 12.39
N LEU A 185 -22.78 6.75 12.46
CA LEU A 185 -22.55 5.40 12.96
C LEU A 185 -21.61 4.60 12.04
N ILE A 186 -21.77 4.70 10.71
CA ILE A 186 -20.87 4.07 9.73
C ILE A 186 -19.44 4.60 9.91
N GLU A 187 -19.28 5.92 10.00
CA GLU A 187 -17.95 6.54 10.20
C GLU A 187 -17.30 6.05 11.49
N HIS A 188 -18.06 5.98 12.59
CA HIS A 188 -17.57 5.48 13.87
C HIS A 188 -17.15 4.01 13.81
N GLU A 189 -18.00 3.13 13.28
CA GLU A 189 -17.69 1.69 13.16
C GLU A 189 -16.53 1.44 12.20
N LEU A 190 -16.48 2.13 11.05
CA LEU A 190 -15.36 2.02 10.13
C LEU A 190 -14.05 2.42 10.80
N SER A 191 -14.05 3.53 11.55
CA SER A 191 -12.88 3.99 12.31
C SER A 191 -12.44 2.97 13.36
N SER A 192 -13.36 2.25 13.99
CA SER A 192 -13.03 1.17 14.93
C SER A 192 -12.45 -0.05 14.21
N VAL A 193 -13.02 -0.46 13.08
CA VAL A 193 -12.59 -1.64 12.32
C VAL A 193 -11.18 -1.45 11.75
N ILE A 194 -10.87 -0.28 11.19
CA ILE A 194 -9.55 -0.02 10.59
C ILE A 194 -8.44 0.23 11.64
N GLN A 195 -8.74 0.28 12.93
CA GLN A 195 -7.72 0.30 13.98
C GLN A 195 -7.28 -1.12 14.38
N ASP A 196 -7.99 -2.15 13.94
CA ASP A 196 -7.70 -3.54 14.30
C ASP A 196 -6.59 -4.12 13.40
N PRO A 197 -5.44 -4.54 13.96
CA PRO A 197 -4.34 -5.11 13.17
C PRO A 197 -4.74 -6.37 12.41
N ASN A 198 -5.73 -7.14 12.87
CA ASN A 198 -6.17 -8.34 12.18
C ASN A 198 -6.87 -7.99 10.85
N VAL A 199 -7.62 -6.89 10.81
CA VAL A 199 -8.25 -6.40 9.57
C VAL A 199 -7.18 -6.02 8.54
N TRP A 200 -6.08 -5.39 8.99
CA TRP A 200 -4.94 -5.08 8.12
C TRP A 200 -4.26 -6.32 7.54
N CYS A 201 -4.18 -7.43 8.29
CA CYS A 201 -3.66 -8.69 7.76
C CYS A 201 -4.48 -9.19 6.57
N PHE A 202 -5.82 -9.09 6.62
CA PHE A 202 -6.70 -9.47 5.51
C PHE A 202 -6.54 -8.53 4.31
N ILE A 203 -6.47 -7.21 4.54
CA ILE A 203 -6.26 -6.21 3.48
C ILE A 203 -4.92 -6.45 2.77
N GLN A 204 -3.83 -6.66 3.52
CA GLN A 204 -2.52 -6.96 2.95
C GLN A 204 -2.49 -8.30 2.21
N CYS A 205 -3.16 -9.32 2.74
CA CYS A 205 -3.29 -10.62 2.09
C CYS A 205 -3.96 -10.48 0.72
N ALA A 206 -5.14 -9.85 0.67
CA ALA A 206 -5.85 -9.61 -0.58
C ALA A 206 -4.98 -8.82 -1.57
N LYS A 207 -4.33 -7.75 -1.11
CA LYS A 207 -3.42 -6.95 -1.95
C LYS A 207 -2.28 -7.77 -2.55
N CYS A 208 -1.68 -8.66 -1.75
CA CYS A 208 -0.61 -9.54 -2.21
C CYS A 208 -1.11 -10.56 -3.23
N LEU A 209 -2.27 -11.17 -2.99
CA LEU A 209 -2.89 -12.13 -3.90
C LEU A 209 -3.28 -11.48 -5.22
N ASP A 210 -3.84 -10.27 -5.20
CA ASP A 210 -4.14 -9.48 -6.40
C ASP A 210 -2.87 -9.17 -7.20
N ALA A 211 -1.80 -8.79 -6.52
CA ALA A 211 -0.51 -8.56 -7.15
C ALA A 211 0.05 -9.82 -7.82
N LEU A 212 -0.11 -10.99 -7.21
CA LEU A 212 0.33 -12.26 -7.79
C LEU A 212 -0.58 -12.76 -8.92
N GLY A 213 -1.90 -12.60 -8.77
CA GLY A 213 -2.91 -13.01 -9.74
C GLY A 213 -2.80 -12.22 -11.04
N SER A 214 -2.62 -10.90 -10.94
CA SER A 214 -2.50 -10.00 -12.10
C SER A 214 -1.31 -10.30 -13.02
N VAL A 215 -0.28 -10.98 -12.51
CA VAL A 215 0.90 -11.43 -13.29
C VAL A 215 0.98 -12.95 -13.46
N GLY A 216 -0.09 -13.69 -13.15
CA GLY A 216 -0.18 -15.13 -13.39
C GLY A 216 0.76 -15.96 -12.51
N ARG A 217 1.08 -15.48 -11.31
CA ARG A 217 1.95 -16.18 -10.34
C ARG A 217 1.17 -17.04 -9.35
N ILE A 218 -0.15 -16.95 -9.34
CA ILE A 218 -1.01 -17.95 -8.69
C ILE A 218 -1.08 -19.17 -9.60
N ARG A 219 -0.59 -20.32 -9.11
CA ARG A 219 -0.52 -21.55 -9.91
C ARG A 219 -1.91 -21.98 -10.37
N GLY A 220 -2.11 -22.09 -11.69
CA GLY A 220 -3.39 -22.50 -12.29
C GLY A 220 -4.40 -21.38 -12.52
N LEU A 221 -4.02 -20.13 -12.23
CA LEU A 221 -4.79 -18.93 -12.54
C LEU A 221 -4.02 -18.06 -13.54
N THR A 222 -4.55 -17.94 -14.75
CA THR A 222 -3.98 -17.04 -15.76
C THR A 222 -4.35 -15.58 -15.48
N PRO A 223 -3.58 -14.60 -15.97
CA PRO A 223 -3.94 -13.19 -15.84
C PRO A 223 -5.33 -12.86 -16.42
N GLN A 224 -5.73 -13.53 -17.51
CA GLN A 224 -7.03 -13.31 -18.13
C GLN A 224 -8.19 -13.82 -17.25
N GLU A 225 -8.01 -14.96 -16.61
CA GLU A 225 -8.98 -15.51 -15.66
C GLU A 225 -9.06 -14.66 -14.39
N TYR A 226 -7.93 -14.13 -13.92
CA TYR A 226 -7.89 -13.17 -12.81
C TYR A 226 -8.68 -11.90 -13.14
N VAL A 227 -8.44 -11.29 -14.31
CA VAL A 227 -9.16 -10.08 -14.75
C VAL A 227 -10.67 -10.34 -14.90
N ASN A 228 -11.05 -11.57 -15.26
CA ASN A 228 -12.44 -11.97 -15.43
C ASN A 228 -13.12 -12.42 -14.14
N ASP A 229 -12.45 -12.31 -12.98
CA ASP A 229 -13.01 -12.71 -11.68
C ASP A 229 -13.49 -14.18 -11.72
N SER A 230 -12.54 -15.09 -11.93
CA SER A 230 -12.81 -16.50 -12.20
C SER A 230 -13.42 -17.20 -11.00
N THR A 231 -14.66 -17.71 -11.15
CA THR A 231 -15.41 -18.50 -10.15
C THR A 231 -14.73 -19.79 -9.66
N ARG A 232 -13.60 -20.21 -10.27
CA ARG A 232 -12.76 -21.31 -9.75
C ARG A 232 -11.97 -20.92 -8.51
N ILE A 233 -11.74 -19.62 -8.33
CA ILE A 233 -11.12 -19.08 -7.14
C ILE A 233 -12.25 -18.87 -6.15
N VAL A 234 -12.22 -19.66 -5.07
CA VAL A 234 -13.15 -19.53 -3.93
C VAL A 234 -12.42 -18.92 -2.73
N ALA A 235 -11.11 -18.69 -2.87
CA ALA A 235 -10.25 -18.23 -1.80
C ALA A 235 -10.50 -16.75 -1.44
N ASP A 236 -10.85 -15.92 -2.41
CA ASP A 236 -11.41 -14.58 -2.26
C ASP A 236 -12.66 -14.59 -1.35
N GLU A 237 -13.65 -15.41 -1.68
CA GLU A 237 -14.88 -15.50 -0.90
C GLU A 237 -14.60 -15.99 0.52
N ILE A 238 -13.74 -17.01 0.68
CA ILE A 238 -13.35 -17.56 1.99
C ILE A 238 -12.64 -16.51 2.84
N LEU A 239 -11.79 -15.67 2.25
CA LEU A 239 -11.14 -14.57 2.97
C LEU A 239 -12.17 -13.53 3.43
N GLY A 240 -13.13 -13.18 2.56
CA GLY A 240 -14.25 -12.29 2.92
C GLY A 240 -15.10 -12.84 4.08
N ILE A 241 -15.46 -14.12 4.02
CA ILE A 241 -16.21 -14.85 5.06
C ILE A 241 -15.44 -14.84 6.39
N ALA A 242 -14.15 -15.18 6.36
CA ALA A 242 -13.33 -15.23 7.55
C ALA A 242 -13.23 -13.86 8.23
N LEU A 243 -13.03 -12.79 7.46
CA LEU A 243 -13.02 -11.42 7.98
C LEU A 243 -14.39 -11.02 8.56
N ALA A 244 -15.49 -11.39 7.90
CA ALA A 244 -16.83 -11.05 8.36
C ALA A 244 -17.14 -11.73 9.71
N LEU A 245 -16.87 -13.04 9.79
CA LEU A 245 -17.00 -13.82 11.01
C LEU A 245 -16.12 -13.26 12.14
N TYR A 246 -14.91 -12.81 11.82
CA TYR A 246 -14.02 -12.18 12.78
C TYR A 246 -14.60 -10.86 13.34
N ILE A 247 -15.12 -9.97 12.48
CA ILE A 247 -15.57 -8.64 12.91
C ILE A 247 -16.89 -8.67 13.71
N ASN A 248 -17.88 -9.46 13.29
CA ASN A 248 -19.20 -9.51 13.98
C ASN A 248 -19.91 -10.88 13.88
N GLY A 249 -19.15 -11.98 13.73
CA GLY A 249 -19.70 -13.34 13.74
C GLY A 249 -20.71 -13.62 12.62
N TRP A 250 -21.69 -14.48 12.91
CA TRP A 250 -22.69 -14.95 11.94
C TRP A 250 -23.54 -13.84 11.34
N LYS A 251 -23.81 -12.76 12.10
CA LYS A 251 -24.62 -11.63 11.59
C LYS A 251 -23.87 -10.87 10.49
N ALA A 252 -22.56 -10.69 10.65
CA ALA A 252 -21.71 -10.13 9.61
C ALA A 252 -21.63 -11.05 8.38
N LEU A 253 -21.58 -12.37 8.55
CA LEU A 253 -21.60 -13.31 7.42
C LEU A 253 -22.84 -13.13 6.53
N PHE A 254 -24.03 -13.06 7.12
CA PHE A 254 -25.26 -12.85 6.34
C PHE A 254 -25.27 -11.48 5.65
N SER A 255 -24.79 -10.45 6.34
CA SER A 255 -24.67 -9.10 5.79
C SER A 255 -23.67 -9.03 4.65
N TYR A 256 -22.54 -9.75 4.75
CA TYR A 256 -21.55 -9.89 3.69
C TYR A 256 -22.16 -10.50 2.43
N TYR A 257 -22.84 -11.65 2.53
CA TYR A 257 -23.54 -12.26 1.39
C TYR A 257 -24.59 -11.33 0.76
N TRP A 258 -25.25 -10.53 1.58
CA TRP A 258 -26.18 -9.52 1.09
C TRP A 258 -25.46 -8.42 0.29
N ILE A 259 -24.33 -7.91 0.77
CA ILE A 259 -23.49 -6.94 0.03
C ILE A 259 -23.01 -7.52 -1.30
N GLU A 260 -22.54 -8.77 -1.31
CA GLU A 260 -22.12 -9.48 -2.52
C GLU A 260 -23.24 -9.59 -3.56
N ARG A 261 -24.47 -9.88 -3.11
CA ARG A 261 -25.64 -9.84 -3.99
C ARG A 261 -25.92 -8.44 -4.52
N LEU A 262 -25.81 -7.39 -3.71
CA LEU A 262 -25.99 -6.00 -4.16
C LEU A 262 -24.91 -5.56 -5.17
N LYS A 263 -23.66 -6.04 -5.01
CA LYS A 263 -22.56 -5.86 -5.97
C LYS A 263 -22.96 -6.39 -7.35
N ALA A 264 -23.54 -7.59 -7.41
CA ALA A 264 -24.00 -8.23 -8.66
C ALA A 264 -25.08 -7.40 -9.39
N TYR A 265 -25.97 -6.72 -8.67
CA TYR A 265 -27.02 -5.86 -9.26
C TYR A 265 -26.53 -4.46 -9.67
N ARG A 266 -25.22 -4.22 -9.70
CA ARG A 266 -24.58 -2.92 -10.01
C ARG A 266 -25.01 -1.77 -9.10
N ALA A 267 -25.61 -2.05 -7.94
CA ALA A 267 -25.97 -1.02 -6.95
C ALA A 267 -24.71 -0.40 -6.32
N LEU A 268 -23.61 -1.16 -6.27
CA LEU A 268 -22.32 -0.78 -5.66
C LEU A 268 -21.18 -0.86 -6.69
N SER A 269 -21.32 -0.15 -7.81
CA SER A 269 -20.40 -0.25 -8.97
C SER A 269 -18.93 0.06 -8.67
N LYS A 270 -18.63 0.80 -7.59
CA LYS A 270 -17.24 1.06 -7.16
C LYS A 270 -16.54 -0.20 -6.64
N ILE A 271 -17.25 -1.07 -5.92
CA ILE A 271 -16.68 -2.32 -5.40
C ILE A 271 -16.31 -3.24 -6.56
N LYS A 272 -17.20 -3.38 -7.56
CA LYS A 272 -16.97 -4.25 -8.72
C LYS A 272 -15.72 -3.90 -9.56
N ASN A 273 -15.22 -2.67 -9.45
CA ASN A 273 -14.01 -2.26 -10.17
C ASN A 273 -12.72 -2.51 -9.36
N LEU A 274 -12.84 -3.02 -8.14
CA LEU A 274 -11.70 -3.41 -7.33
C LEU A 274 -11.12 -4.73 -7.84
N PRO A 275 -9.84 -4.98 -7.52
CA PRO A 275 -9.21 -6.28 -7.74
C PRO A 275 -9.96 -7.44 -7.08
N MET A 276 -9.88 -8.63 -7.69
CA MET A 276 -10.62 -9.86 -7.37
C MET A 276 -10.58 -10.29 -5.91
N PHE A 277 -9.49 -10.08 -5.17
CA PHE A 277 -9.46 -10.41 -3.73
C PHE A 277 -9.87 -9.22 -2.85
N MET A 278 -9.50 -8.00 -3.28
CA MET A 278 -9.77 -6.79 -2.51
C MET A 278 -11.26 -6.46 -2.44
N ASP A 279 -12.03 -6.75 -3.50
CA ASP A 279 -13.43 -6.42 -3.56
C ASP A 279 -14.26 -7.16 -2.49
N ASP A 280 -13.98 -8.44 -2.24
CA ASP A 280 -14.60 -9.26 -1.20
C ASP A 280 -14.19 -8.83 0.22
N ILE A 281 -12.93 -8.39 0.41
CA ILE A 281 -12.51 -7.77 1.68
C ILE A 281 -13.29 -6.48 1.95
N ILE A 282 -13.48 -5.63 0.95
CA ILE A 282 -14.27 -4.40 1.09
C ILE A 282 -15.75 -4.72 1.34
N SER A 283 -16.33 -5.69 0.63
CA SER A 283 -17.70 -6.17 0.87
C SER A 283 -17.86 -6.70 2.29
N SER A 284 -16.87 -7.44 2.80
CA SER A 284 -16.85 -7.98 4.16
C SER A 284 -16.82 -6.89 5.22
N ILE A 285 -15.95 -5.88 5.05
CA ILE A 285 -15.89 -4.71 5.95
C ILE A 285 -17.25 -3.99 5.98
N ILE A 286 -17.82 -3.70 4.80
CA ILE A 286 -19.11 -2.99 4.70
C ILE A 286 -20.24 -3.80 5.34
N GLY A 287 -20.35 -5.09 5.01
CA GLY A 287 -21.35 -5.99 5.56
C GLY A 287 -21.25 -6.08 7.08
N SER A 288 -20.03 -6.15 7.61
CA SER A 288 -19.77 -6.23 9.05
C SER A 288 -20.13 -4.94 9.79
N ILE A 289 -19.78 -3.78 9.22
CA ILE A 289 -20.17 -2.47 9.77
C ILE A 289 -21.69 -2.34 9.81
N LEU A 290 -22.38 -2.65 8.71
CA LEU A 290 -23.84 -2.57 8.67
C LEU A 290 -24.50 -3.54 9.64
N SER A 291 -23.95 -4.75 9.80
CA SER A 291 -24.41 -5.69 10.82
C SER A 291 -24.36 -5.10 12.22
N LYS A 292 -23.25 -4.45 12.61
CA LYS A 292 -23.13 -3.79 13.91
C LYS A 292 -24.10 -2.63 14.08
N ILE A 293 -24.35 -1.88 13.00
CA ILE A 293 -25.32 -0.77 13.01
C ILE A 293 -26.74 -1.29 13.19
N TYR A 294 -27.13 -2.36 12.49
CA TYR A 294 -28.45 -2.95 12.66
C TYR A 294 -28.65 -3.46 14.09
N ASP A 295 -27.62 -4.08 14.70
CA ASP A 295 -27.68 -4.49 16.11
C ASP A 295 -27.94 -3.30 17.04
N LYS A 296 -27.16 -2.22 16.87
CA LYS A 296 -27.33 -0.98 17.66
C LYS A 296 -28.70 -0.34 17.49
N LEU A 297 -29.24 -0.30 16.27
CA LEU A 297 -30.51 0.37 15.97
C LEU A 297 -31.74 -0.48 16.32
N LEU A 298 -31.62 -1.81 16.26
CA LEU A 298 -32.71 -2.74 16.58
C LEU A 298 -32.72 -3.18 18.06
N GLY A 299 -31.70 -2.77 18.84
CA GLY A 299 -31.63 -3.03 20.28
C GLY A 299 -31.26 -4.46 20.63
N ASN A 300 -30.42 -5.12 19.82
CA ASN A 300 -29.90 -6.47 20.06
C ASN A 300 -28.46 -6.47 20.60
#